data_AF-W9BZ91-F1
#
_entry.id   AF-W9BZ91-F1
#
_cell.length_a   1.000
_cell.length_b   1.000
_cell.length_c   1.000
_cell.angle_alpha   90.00
_cell.angle_beta   90.00
_cell.angle_gamma   90.00
#
_symmetry.space_group_name_H-M   'P 1'
#
loop_
_entity.id
_entity.type
_entity.pdbx_description
1 polymer ?
#
loop_
_entity_poly.entity_id
_entity_poly.type
_entity_poly.pdbx_seq_one_letter_code
_entity_poly.pdbx_strand_id
1 'polypeptide(L)'
;MIGSAPTGEKHRAGGAHRRADRFWSSTRETRHRNRHAGGPRHADCRHRLHRQRSAAQAKTITGDCSLTVDGKVYVDIKKTCRIEFMGGDGSFTINAGTTKPGYFAYVTMLEKGLASVSWNETPKSMSAQAPLGEDFRRKGGCWIGKRAKVCAFKG
;
A
#
# COMPACT_ATOMS: atom_id res chain seq x y z
N MET A 1 40.00 -7.63 45.37
CA MET A 1 39.53 -9.00 45.08
C MET A 1 38.86 -8.93 43.70
N ILE A 2 39.58 -8.99 42.57
CA ILE A 2 40.19 -10.14 41.87
C ILE A 2 39.31 -11.40 41.85
N GLY A 3 39.01 -11.89 40.65
CA GLY A 3 38.34 -13.17 40.34
C GLY A 3 37.57 -13.08 39.01
N SER A 4 38.24 -13.04 37.85
CA SER A 4 38.69 -14.19 37.03
C SER A 4 37.56 -14.85 36.22
N ALA A 5 37.67 -14.78 34.89
CA ALA A 5 36.97 -15.62 33.92
C ALA A 5 37.40 -17.10 34.02
N PRO A 6 36.69 -18.01 33.33
CA PRO A 6 37.36 -18.63 32.18
C PRO A 6 36.48 -18.93 30.94
N THR A 7 37.25 -19.08 29.86
CA THR A 7 37.09 -19.64 28.50
C THR A 7 36.26 -20.92 28.31
N GLY A 8 35.74 -21.11 27.09
CA GLY A 8 35.17 -22.39 26.64
C GLY A 8 34.73 -22.43 25.17
N GLU A 9 35.70 -22.43 24.25
CA GLU A 9 35.59 -22.73 22.82
C GLU A 9 35.28 -24.21 22.55
N LYS A 10 34.50 -24.54 21.50
CA LYS A 10 34.77 -25.72 20.64
C LYS A 10 34.05 -25.67 19.28
N HIS A 11 34.86 -25.98 18.27
CA HIS A 11 34.65 -25.99 16.83
C HIS A 11 34.10 -27.32 16.24
N ARG A 12 33.78 -27.22 14.93
CA ARG A 12 33.79 -28.23 13.82
C ARG A 12 32.48 -28.98 13.54
N ALA A 13 32.14 -29.36 12.30
CA ALA A 13 32.59 -29.06 10.93
C ALA A 13 31.70 -29.85 9.94
N GLY A 14 31.68 -29.44 8.67
CA GLY A 14 31.33 -30.28 7.50
C GLY A 14 30.22 -29.68 6.64
N GLY A 15 30.38 -29.25 5.38
CA GLY A 15 31.47 -29.41 4.42
C GLY A 15 31.05 -30.35 3.27
N ALA A 16 30.75 -29.81 2.08
CA ALA A 16 31.05 -30.43 0.78
C ALA A 16 30.61 -29.53 -0.40
N HIS A 17 31.59 -28.85 -1.02
CA HIS A 17 31.56 -28.40 -2.41
C HIS A 17 32.14 -29.48 -3.33
N ARG A 18 31.66 -29.58 -4.59
CA ARG A 18 32.39 -30.03 -5.81
C ARG A 18 31.47 -29.78 -7.03
N ARG A 19 31.74 -28.79 -7.92
CA ARG A 19 32.43 -28.85 -9.25
C ARG A 19 32.02 -30.09 -10.08
N ALA A 20 31.28 -29.97 -11.19
CA ALA A 20 31.55 -29.39 -12.52
C ALA A 20 32.11 -30.43 -13.51
N ASP A 21 31.36 -30.75 -14.56
CA ASP A 21 31.80 -31.34 -15.85
C ASP A 21 30.66 -31.10 -16.88
N ARG A 22 30.85 -30.31 -17.95
CA ARG A 22 31.39 -30.64 -19.29
C ARG A 22 30.64 -31.76 -20.04
N PHE A 23 30.02 -31.40 -21.18
CA PHE A 23 29.91 -32.11 -22.49
C PHE A 23 28.77 -31.43 -23.28
N TRP A 24 28.94 -30.62 -24.33
CA TRP A 24 29.51 -30.78 -25.69
C TRP A 24 28.98 -31.99 -26.49
N SER A 25 28.39 -31.69 -27.66
CA SER A 25 28.00 -32.54 -28.82
C SER A 25 26.52 -32.93 -28.91
N SER A 26 25.75 -32.41 -29.86
CA SER A 26 25.71 -32.76 -31.30
C SER A 26 24.95 -34.06 -31.60
N THR A 27 23.69 -33.91 -32.03
CA THR A 27 22.99 -34.79 -33.00
C THR A 27 22.03 -33.90 -33.80
N ARG A 28 22.42 -33.44 -34.99
CA ARG A 28 22.10 -34.04 -36.30
C ARG A 28 20.65 -34.52 -36.46
N GLU A 29 19.88 -33.64 -37.09
CA GLU A 29 19.10 -33.87 -38.31
C GLU A 29 18.38 -35.22 -38.47
N THR A 30 17.06 -35.17 -38.46
CA THR A 30 16.26 -36.06 -39.30
C THR A 30 15.12 -35.26 -39.92
N ARG A 31 15.24 -35.03 -41.23
CA ARG A 31 14.14 -34.60 -42.10
C ARG A 31 13.01 -35.61 -42.00
N HIS A 32 11.82 -35.15 -41.69
CA HIS A 32 10.60 -35.73 -42.26
C HIS A 32 9.83 -34.63 -42.97
N ARG A 33 9.87 -34.69 -44.31
CA ARG A 33 8.86 -34.07 -45.16
C ARG A 33 7.53 -34.75 -44.85
N ASN A 34 6.50 -33.96 -44.57
CA ASN A 34 5.16 -34.30 -45.01
C ASN A 34 4.40 -33.02 -45.35
N ARG A 35 4.14 -32.85 -46.65
CA ARG A 35 3.17 -31.87 -47.17
C ARG A 35 1.79 -32.48 -46.98
N HIS A 36 0.89 -31.78 -46.31
CA HIS A 36 -0.53 -31.84 -46.65
C HIS A 36 -1.11 -30.43 -46.60
N ALA A 37 -1.62 -30.00 -47.76
CA ALA A 37 -2.41 -28.79 -47.92
C ALA A 37 -3.83 -29.02 -47.42
N GLY A 38 -4.41 -28.02 -46.75
CA GLY A 38 -5.82 -27.98 -46.38
C GLY A 38 -6.11 -26.86 -45.37
N GLY A 39 -6.68 -25.74 -45.84
CA GLY A 39 -7.38 -24.79 -44.96
C GLY A 39 -8.70 -25.40 -44.43
N PRO A 40 -9.43 -24.77 -43.48
CA PRO A 40 -9.73 -23.33 -43.49
C PRO A 40 -9.65 -22.59 -42.12
N ARG A 41 -9.37 -21.29 -42.22
CA ARG A 41 -9.99 -20.13 -41.54
C ARG A 41 -10.64 -20.30 -40.14
N HIS A 42 -10.09 -19.52 -39.21
CA HIS A 42 -10.68 -18.94 -37.98
C HIS A 42 -11.07 -19.90 -36.84
N ALA A 43 -10.18 -20.01 -35.85
CA ALA A 43 -10.57 -20.18 -34.45
C ALA A 43 -9.91 -19.07 -33.63
N ASP A 44 -10.71 -18.05 -33.39
CA ASP A 44 -10.47 -16.89 -32.56
C ASP A 44 -9.95 -17.33 -31.18
N CYS A 45 -8.68 -17.06 -30.88
CA CYS A 45 -8.10 -17.24 -29.55
C CYS A 45 -8.54 -16.06 -28.64
N ARG A 46 -9.85 -15.86 -28.49
CA ARG A 46 -10.47 -15.08 -27.40
C ARG A 46 -10.29 -15.84 -26.10
N HIS A 47 -9.04 -15.90 -25.62
CA HIS A 47 -8.80 -16.04 -24.20
C HIS A 47 -9.47 -14.85 -23.53
N ARG A 48 -10.59 -15.15 -22.87
CA ARG A 48 -11.38 -14.29 -22.01
C ARG A 48 -10.50 -13.85 -20.84
N LEU A 49 -9.58 -12.91 -21.11
CA LEU A 49 -8.81 -12.21 -20.10
C LEU A 49 -9.80 -11.40 -19.27
N HIS A 50 -10.17 -12.00 -18.14
CA HIS A 50 -10.46 -11.36 -16.87
C HIS A 50 -10.74 -9.85 -16.93
N ARG A 51 -12.02 -9.51 -16.75
CA ARG A 51 -12.53 -8.32 -16.06
C ARG A 51 -11.41 -7.45 -15.52
N GLN A 52 -10.97 -6.47 -16.31
CA GLN A 52 -10.03 -5.45 -15.85
C GLN A 52 -10.66 -4.76 -14.63
N ARG A 53 -10.17 -5.07 -13.43
CA ARG A 53 -10.35 -4.20 -12.27
C ARG A 53 -9.62 -2.92 -12.63
N SER A 54 -10.35 -1.93 -13.12
CA SER A 54 -9.82 -0.57 -13.25
C SER A 54 -9.13 -0.22 -11.94
N ALA A 55 -7.84 0.13 -12.01
CA ALA A 55 -7.19 0.76 -10.87
C ALA A 55 -8.04 1.98 -10.51
N ALA A 56 -8.55 2.02 -9.29
CA ALA A 56 -9.32 3.16 -8.82
C ALA A 56 -8.38 4.37 -8.89
N GLN A 57 -8.69 5.32 -9.78
CA GLN A 57 -7.92 6.54 -9.89
C GLN A 57 -8.11 7.33 -8.60
N ALA A 58 -7.00 7.77 -8.00
CA ALA A 58 -7.06 8.63 -6.82
C ALA A 58 -7.81 9.92 -7.20
N LYS A 59 -8.96 10.15 -6.56
CA LYS A 59 -9.77 11.35 -6.81
C LYS A 59 -9.41 12.40 -5.79
N THR A 60 -9.05 13.59 -6.24
CA THR A 60 -8.83 14.73 -5.33
C THR A 60 -9.97 15.74 -5.48
N ILE A 61 -10.44 16.27 -4.35
CA ILE A 61 -11.33 17.44 -4.28
C ILE A 61 -10.76 18.48 -3.32
N THR A 62 -11.29 19.70 -3.39
CA THR A 62 -11.07 20.74 -2.38
C THR A 62 -12.34 20.97 -1.56
N GLY A 63 -12.17 21.37 -0.30
CA GLY A 63 -13.30 21.69 0.57
C GLY A 63 -12.87 22.10 1.97
N ASP A 64 -13.73 21.80 2.94
CA ASP A 64 -13.46 22.07 4.36
C ASP A 64 -12.95 20.80 5.04
N CYS A 65 -11.91 20.92 5.86
CA CYS A 65 -11.48 19.81 6.71
C CYS A 65 -11.00 20.29 8.07
N SER A 66 -11.12 19.40 9.05
CA SER A 66 -10.54 19.61 10.38
C SER A 66 -10.04 18.32 11.01
N LEU A 67 -9.03 18.47 11.87
CA LEU A 67 -8.46 17.40 12.69
C LEU A 67 -8.34 17.92 14.12
N THR A 68 -9.04 17.25 15.04
CA THR A 68 -8.90 17.45 16.48
C THR A 68 -8.35 16.18 17.10
N VAL A 69 -7.29 16.28 17.89
CA VAL A 69 -6.68 15.17 18.63
C VAL A 69 -6.55 15.60 20.08
N ASP A 70 -7.07 14.81 21.01
CA ASP A 70 -7.04 15.09 22.45
C ASP A 70 -7.56 16.49 22.81
N GLY A 71 -8.64 16.91 22.13
CA GLY A 71 -9.26 18.23 22.31
C GLY A 71 -8.54 19.40 21.62
N LYS A 72 -7.34 19.20 21.08
CA LYS A 72 -6.58 20.24 20.37
C LYS A 72 -6.80 20.17 18.86
N VAL A 73 -7.03 21.32 18.23
CA VAL A 73 -7.19 21.45 16.78
C VAL A 73 -5.81 21.58 16.12
N TYR A 74 -5.54 20.69 15.16
CA TYR A 74 -4.28 20.64 14.40
C TYR A 74 -4.48 21.00 12.92
N VAL A 75 -5.67 20.76 12.40
CA VAL A 75 -6.08 21.19 11.05
C VAL A 75 -7.42 21.87 11.20
N ASP A 76 -7.56 23.07 10.62
CA ASP A 76 -8.83 23.75 10.39
C ASP A 76 -8.69 24.59 9.12
N ILE A 77 -9.02 23.99 7.97
CA ILE A 77 -8.86 24.61 6.66
C ILE A 77 -10.24 24.68 6.01
N LYS A 78 -10.60 25.87 5.53
CA LYS A 78 -11.85 26.11 4.81
C LYS A 78 -11.60 26.27 3.32
N LYS A 79 -12.47 25.68 2.49
CA LYS A 79 -12.56 25.75 1.01
C LYS A 79 -11.35 25.21 0.23
N THR A 80 -10.16 25.27 0.81
CA THR A 80 -8.89 24.92 0.15
C THR A 80 -8.27 23.63 0.68
N CYS A 81 -8.96 22.92 1.59
CA CYS A 81 -8.43 21.66 2.09
C CYS A 81 -8.43 20.62 0.98
N ARG A 82 -7.25 20.08 0.68
CA ARG A 82 -7.09 18.96 -0.25
C ARG A 82 -7.61 17.68 0.41
N ILE A 83 -8.59 17.04 -0.20
CA ILE A 83 -9.14 15.76 0.22
C ILE A 83 -8.91 14.77 -0.92
N GLU A 84 -8.10 13.74 -0.67
CA GLU A 84 -7.71 12.77 -1.69
C GLU A 84 -8.23 11.38 -1.33
N PHE A 85 -9.10 10.83 -2.19
CA PHE A 85 -9.64 9.48 -2.06
C PHE A 85 -8.64 8.47 -2.60
N MET A 86 -8.27 7.49 -1.78
CA MET A 86 -7.18 6.53 -2.03
C MET A 86 -7.63 5.27 -2.79
N GLY A 87 -8.86 5.25 -3.32
CA GLY A 87 -9.40 4.09 -4.02
C GLY A 87 -10.92 4.13 -4.12
N GLY A 88 -11.51 2.95 -4.29
CA GLY A 88 -12.97 2.76 -4.40
C GLY A 88 -13.67 2.35 -3.10
N ASP A 89 -12.92 2.11 -2.03
CA ASP A 89 -13.42 1.69 -0.71
C ASP A 89 -13.94 2.86 0.14
N GLY A 90 -13.61 4.09 -0.25
CA GLY A 90 -13.97 5.31 0.47
C GLY A 90 -12.88 5.80 1.43
N SER A 91 -11.70 5.16 1.45
CA SER A 91 -10.54 5.64 2.21
C SER A 91 -10.03 6.95 1.61
N PHE A 92 -9.55 7.87 2.46
CA PHE A 92 -9.12 9.19 2.02
C PHE A 92 -8.08 9.82 2.95
N THR A 93 -7.39 10.84 2.44
CA THR A 93 -6.52 11.71 3.23
C THR A 93 -7.08 13.13 3.28
N ILE A 94 -6.72 13.87 4.33
CA ILE A 94 -6.95 15.31 4.43
C ILE A 94 -5.62 16.05 4.50
N ASN A 95 -5.48 17.14 3.75
CA ASN A 95 -4.33 18.05 3.73
C ASN A 95 -2.97 17.40 3.39
N ALA A 96 -2.96 16.15 2.90
CA ALA A 96 -1.75 15.48 2.44
C ALA A 96 -1.29 16.03 1.07
N GLY A 97 0.01 15.96 0.79
CA GLY A 97 0.57 16.35 -0.51
C GLY A 97 0.47 17.85 -0.84
N THR A 98 0.29 18.70 0.17
CA THR A 98 0.32 20.15 0.00
C THR A 98 1.78 20.66 -0.03
N THR A 99 2.02 21.78 -0.73
CA THR A 99 3.37 22.38 -0.84
C THR A 99 3.90 22.94 0.48
N LYS A 100 3.01 23.13 1.47
CA LYS A 100 3.37 23.60 2.81
C LYS A 100 3.35 22.40 3.76
N PRO A 101 4.47 22.06 4.42
CA PRO A 101 4.48 21.01 5.43
C PRO A 101 3.50 21.39 6.56
N GLY A 102 2.59 20.49 6.88
CA GLY A 102 1.56 20.67 7.90
C GLY A 102 1.01 19.35 8.41
N TYR A 103 0.03 19.42 9.30
CA TYR A 103 -0.65 18.21 9.79
C TYR A 103 -1.56 17.62 8.71
N PHE A 104 -1.59 16.30 8.62
CA PHE A 104 -2.49 15.57 7.74
C PHE A 104 -2.92 14.26 8.41
N ALA A 105 -4.05 13.72 7.97
CA ALA A 105 -4.58 12.45 8.48
C ALA A 105 -5.01 11.54 7.34
N TYR A 106 -4.90 10.25 7.58
CA TYR A 106 -5.35 9.16 6.73
C TYR A 106 -6.54 8.52 7.42
N VAL A 107 -7.64 8.40 6.70
CA VAL A 107 -8.85 7.71 7.15
C VAL A 107 -9.01 6.49 6.26
N THR A 108 -8.78 5.32 6.85
CA THR A 108 -8.86 4.02 6.16
C THR A 108 -10.17 3.35 6.55
N MET A 109 -11.00 3.03 5.56
CA MET A 109 -12.25 2.30 5.81
C MET A 109 -11.93 0.86 6.19
N LEU A 110 -12.41 0.42 7.35
CA LEU A 110 -12.31 -0.99 7.78
C LEU A 110 -13.54 -1.77 7.32
N GLU A 111 -14.70 -1.17 7.48
CA GLU A 111 -16.00 -1.67 7.02
C GLU A 111 -16.95 -0.49 6.83
N LYS A 112 -18.19 -0.76 6.42
CA LYS A 112 -19.17 0.31 6.21
C LYS A 112 -19.46 1.07 7.52
N GLY A 113 -18.99 2.30 7.59
CA GLY A 113 -19.21 3.17 8.75
C GLY A 113 -18.24 2.95 9.92
N LEU A 114 -17.18 2.17 9.73
CA LEU A 114 -16.06 2.06 10.66
C LEU A 114 -14.76 2.38 9.92
N ALA A 115 -13.88 3.14 10.57
CA ALA A 115 -12.59 3.48 10.01
C ALA A 115 -11.48 3.41 11.07
N SER A 116 -10.26 3.17 10.59
CA SER A 116 -9.05 3.48 11.31
C SER A 116 -8.51 4.83 10.84
N VAL A 117 -7.95 5.59 11.77
CA VAL A 117 -7.34 6.88 11.46
C VAL A 117 -5.90 6.90 11.94
N SER A 118 -5.01 7.40 11.09
CA SER A 118 -3.64 7.75 11.46
C SER A 118 -3.31 9.17 11.01
N TRP A 119 -2.27 9.76 11.58
CA TRP A 119 -1.84 11.12 11.27
C TRP A 119 -0.32 11.23 11.39
N ASN A 120 0.22 12.37 10.99
CA ASN A 120 1.66 12.57 10.95
C ASN A 120 2.29 12.97 12.28
N GLU A 121 1.50 13.40 13.27
CA GLU A 121 1.87 13.84 14.65
C GLU A 121 2.86 15.01 14.76
N THR A 122 3.74 15.15 13.77
CA THR A 122 4.72 16.21 13.59
C THR A 122 4.49 16.83 12.21
N PRO A 123 4.34 18.16 12.10
CA PRO A 123 3.89 18.81 10.87
C PRO A 123 4.91 18.74 9.70
N LYS A 124 6.16 18.35 9.97
CA LYS A 124 7.21 18.16 8.96
C LYS A 124 7.42 16.68 8.58
N SER A 125 6.71 15.76 9.23
CA SER A 125 6.77 14.34 8.87
C SER A 125 6.05 14.12 7.54
N MET A 126 6.67 13.34 6.64
CA MET A 126 6.10 12.96 5.34
C MET A 126 5.20 11.72 5.42
N SER A 127 5.00 11.13 6.60
CA SER A 127 4.23 9.90 6.76
C SER A 127 3.24 9.97 7.93
N ALA A 128 2.03 9.44 7.72
CA ALA A 128 0.99 9.31 8.75
C ALA A 128 1.07 7.96 9.48
N GLN A 129 2.16 7.75 10.23
CA GLN A 129 2.40 6.48 10.94
C GLN A 129 1.78 6.46 12.34
N ALA A 130 1.46 7.61 12.94
CA ALA A 130 0.94 7.66 14.30
C ALA A 130 -0.55 7.27 14.30
N PRO A 131 -0.95 6.17 14.97
CA PRO A 131 -2.35 5.76 15.01
C PRO A 131 -3.16 6.66 15.94
N LEU A 132 -4.39 6.99 15.53
CA LEU A 132 -5.40 7.67 16.35
C LEU A 132 -6.45 6.71 16.90
N GLY A 133 -6.64 5.56 16.26
CA GLY A 133 -7.56 4.49 16.66
C GLY A 133 -8.25 3.82 15.48
N GLU A 134 -8.98 2.75 15.77
CA GLU A 134 -9.77 1.94 14.83
C GLU A 134 -11.28 2.00 15.11
N ASP A 135 -11.67 2.84 16.08
CA ASP A 135 -13.01 2.98 16.61
C ASP A 135 -13.81 4.15 15.99
N PHE A 136 -13.35 4.68 14.84
CA PHE A 136 -13.97 5.86 14.25
C PHE A 136 -15.30 5.52 13.59
N ARG A 137 -16.36 6.20 14.04
CA ARG A 137 -17.70 6.11 13.46
C ARG A 137 -18.05 7.36 12.67
N ARG A 138 -18.75 7.17 11.55
CA ARG A 138 -19.19 8.27 10.70
C ARG A 138 -20.41 8.97 11.28
N LYS A 139 -20.33 10.29 11.43
CA LYS A 139 -21.44 11.19 11.77
C LYS A 139 -21.42 12.41 10.82
N GLY A 140 -22.30 12.40 9.84
CA GLY A 140 -22.31 13.42 8.77
C GLY A 140 -21.02 13.40 7.94
N GLY A 141 -20.35 14.54 7.83
CA GLY A 141 -19.03 14.67 7.18
C GLY A 141 -17.85 14.38 8.11
N CYS A 142 -18.08 13.89 9.33
CA CYS A 142 -17.03 13.62 10.31
C CYS A 142 -16.90 12.14 10.66
N TRP A 143 -15.69 11.74 11.01
CA TRP A 143 -15.30 10.49 11.64
C TRP A 143 -14.88 10.80 13.07
N ILE A 144 -15.51 10.14 14.04
CA ILE A 144 -15.34 10.42 15.46
C ILE A 144 -14.89 9.13 16.15
N GLY A 145 -13.70 9.16 16.76
CA GLY A 145 -13.20 8.12 17.66
C GLY A 145 -13.04 8.66 19.08
N LYS A 146 -12.56 7.83 20.01
CA LYS A 146 -12.34 8.24 21.42
C LYS A 146 -11.32 9.37 21.55
N ARG A 147 -10.21 9.31 20.81
CA ARG A 147 -9.09 10.25 20.93
C ARG A 147 -9.23 11.48 20.02
N ALA A 148 -9.94 11.33 18.91
CA ALA A 148 -9.87 12.31 17.85
C ALA A 148 -11.13 12.38 16.99
N LYS A 149 -11.22 13.50 16.26
CA LYS A 149 -12.29 13.78 15.31
C LYS A 149 -11.66 14.30 14.02
N VAL A 150 -12.05 13.71 12.90
CA VAL A 150 -11.65 14.13 11.56
C VAL A 150 -12.89 14.51 10.77
N CYS A 151 -12.96 15.71 10.23
CA CYS A 151 -14.05 16.14 9.37
C CYS A 151 -13.56 16.46 7.96
N ALA A 152 -14.36 16.10 6.96
CA ALA A 152 -14.10 16.38 5.56
C ALA A 152 -15.43 16.65 4.85
N PHE A 153 -15.58 17.86 4.30
CA PHE A 153 -16.74 18.30 3.55
C PHE A 153 -16.29 18.75 2.18
N LYS A 154 -17.02 18.34 1.14
CA LYS A 154 -16.82 18.88 -0.20
C LYS A 154 -17.24 20.34 -0.21
N GLY A 155 -16.39 21.21 -0.75
CA GLY A 155 -16.68 22.63 -0.99
C GLY A 155 -17.53 22.87 -2.22
#